data_AF-A0A947WSP1-F1
#
_entry.id   AF-A0A947WSP1-F1
#
_cell.length_a   1.000
_cell.length_b   1.000
_cell.length_c   1.000
_cell.angle_alpha   90.00
_cell.angle_beta   90.00
_cell.angle_gamma   90.00
#
_symmetry.space_group_name_H-M   'P 1'
#
loop_
_entity.id
_entity.type
_entity.pdbx_description
1 polymer ?
#
loop_
_entity_poly.entity_id
_entity_poly.type
_entity_poly.pdbx_seq_one_letter_code
_entity_poly.pdbx_strand_id
1 'polypeptide(L)'
;MPFVYDTTQPDVLRLEGEINSRTPLSLRLALGKYPEITTISLSSPGGQVMAALPTALDIRAAGLKTTIPAGGKCFSACSLMFFAGIERAAAGELGVHQVTAENAASGQFAVGDIIAVLDEFKVPSEVIVKMLQTLPSQMYVMDPAEMARLGLLGVMSAQGATNKDFAVATEQPVTQPVQPVTRPVTKPLQPITQPLQPVTPPVQESESGAPVCYVDDVRPPDAWLALRTEPSSRAGRQLQKLLPGQSFVMLGSQSGDWHLVRLPDGTTGWVSWQVSRWIRC
;
A
#
# COMPACT_ATOMS: atom_id res chain seq x y z
N MET A 1 15.81 11.53 -12.47
CA MET A 1 15.04 11.98 -11.30
C MET A 1 13.60 12.12 -11.78
N PRO A 2 12.59 11.65 -11.04
CA PRO A 2 11.22 11.60 -11.55
C PRO A 2 10.59 13.00 -11.66
N PHE A 3 11.16 14.01 -11.00
CA PHE A 3 10.74 15.39 -11.16
C PHE A 3 11.49 16.10 -12.28
N VAL A 4 10.72 16.75 -13.15
CA VAL A 4 11.17 17.57 -14.27
C VAL A 4 10.65 18.99 -14.05
N TYR A 5 11.58 19.95 -13.95
CA TYR A 5 11.25 21.37 -13.87
C TYR A 5 11.07 21.93 -15.29
N ASP A 6 9.90 22.49 -15.57
CA ASP A 6 9.57 23.07 -16.86
C ASP A 6 9.89 24.58 -16.86
N THR A 7 10.91 24.99 -17.60
CA THR A 7 11.30 26.40 -17.68
C THR A 7 10.27 27.29 -18.37
N THR A 8 9.28 26.70 -19.06
CA THR A 8 8.19 27.43 -19.72
C THR A 8 6.98 27.66 -18.81
N GLN A 9 6.87 26.87 -17.72
CA GLN A 9 5.84 26.97 -16.68
C GLN A 9 6.54 26.92 -15.33
N PRO A 10 7.20 28.01 -14.91
CA PRO A 10 8.09 27.99 -13.76
C PRO A 10 7.39 27.65 -12.43
N ASP A 11 6.06 27.85 -12.37
CA ASP A 11 5.22 27.50 -11.23
C ASP A 11 4.85 26.02 -11.16
N VAL A 12 5.19 25.22 -12.19
CA VAL A 12 4.84 23.81 -12.31
C VAL A 12 6.07 22.91 -12.25
N LEU A 13 6.02 21.94 -11.32
CA LEU A 13 6.96 20.82 -11.28
C LEU A 13 6.26 19.54 -11.74
N ARG A 14 6.81 18.87 -12.75
CA ARG A 14 6.21 17.64 -13.31
C ARG A 14 6.79 16.42 -12.64
N LEU A 15 5.95 15.50 -12.17
CA LEU A 15 6.34 14.15 -11.82
C LEU A 15 6.05 13.22 -13.01
N GLU A 16 7.10 12.59 -13.52
CA GLU A 16 7.03 11.64 -14.63
C GLU A 16 7.72 10.33 -14.27
N GLY A 17 7.15 9.22 -14.75
CA GLY A 17 7.69 7.89 -14.51
C GLY A 17 7.43 7.38 -13.09
N GLU A 18 8.18 6.37 -12.67
CA GLU A 18 7.94 5.68 -11.40
C GLU A 18 8.39 6.47 -10.16
N ILE A 19 7.59 6.35 -9.10
CA ILE A 19 7.93 6.80 -7.76
C ILE A 19 8.89 5.79 -7.14
N ASN A 20 10.13 6.23 -6.90
CA ASN A 20 11.18 5.43 -6.27
C ASN A 20 11.71 6.09 -4.99
N SER A 21 12.64 5.43 -4.31
CA SER A 21 13.25 5.88 -3.06
C SER A 21 13.91 7.26 -3.11
N ARG A 22 14.25 7.79 -4.29
CA ARG A 22 14.82 9.14 -4.46
C ARG A 22 13.76 10.24 -4.65
N THR A 23 12.49 9.89 -4.83
CA THR A 23 11.40 10.85 -5.09
C THR A 23 11.30 11.92 -3.98
N PRO A 24 11.31 11.58 -2.68
CA PRO A 24 11.19 12.60 -1.62
C PRO A 24 12.33 13.61 -1.64
N LEU A 25 13.58 13.13 -1.74
CA LEU A 25 14.74 14.01 -1.81
C LEU A 25 14.69 14.89 -3.07
N SER A 26 14.29 14.32 -4.21
CA SER A 26 14.21 15.05 -5.47
C SER A 26 13.19 16.19 -5.41
N LEU A 27 12.03 15.97 -4.76
CA LEU A 27 11.04 17.03 -4.52
C LEU A 27 11.63 18.16 -3.68
N ARG A 28 12.21 17.83 -2.51
CA ARG A 28 12.76 18.84 -1.58
C ARG A 28 13.86 19.68 -2.20
N LEU A 29 14.74 19.04 -2.99
CA LEU A 29 15.78 19.75 -3.73
C LEU A 29 15.19 20.68 -4.81
N ALA A 30 14.13 20.24 -5.51
CA ALA A 30 13.47 21.08 -6.50
C ALA A 30 12.79 22.29 -5.84
N LEU A 31 12.02 22.09 -4.76
CA LEU A 31 11.35 23.18 -4.04
C LEU A 31 12.35 24.17 -3.40
N GLY A 32 13.49 23.67 -2.91
CA GLY A 32 14.55 24.54 -2.39
C GLY A 32 15.28 25.34 -3.48
N LYS A 33 15.35 24.81 -4.70
CA LYS A 33 16.01 25.46 -5.84
C LYS A 33 15.08 26.43 -6.59
N TYR A 34 13.79 26.12 -6.64
CA TYR A 34 12.77 26.82 -7.42
C TYR A 34 11.59 27.18 -6.50
N PRO A 35 11.72 28.23 -5.68
CA PRO A 35 10.72 28.63 -4.70
C PRO A 35 9.40 29.13 -5.31
N GLU A 36 9.37 29.39 -6.61
CA GLU A 36 8.18 29.81 -7.37
C GLU A 36 7.23 28.66 -7.72
N ILE A 37 7.63 27.40 -7.52
CA ILE A 37 6.77 26.23 -7.74
C ILE A 37 5.57 26.30 -6.80
N THR A 38 4.38 26.26 -7.37
CA THR A 38 3.10 26.20 -6.62
C THR A 38 2.27 24.97 -6.97
N THR A 39 2.60 24.29 -8.07
CA THR A 39 1.81 23.18 -8.61
C THR A 39 2.69 21.97 -8.93
N ILE A 40 2.22 20.78 -8.56
CA ILE A 40 2.76 19.50 -9.03
C ILE A 40 1.86 18.93 -10.12
N SER A 41 2.40 18.74 -11.32
CA SER A 41 1.72 18.01 -12.41
C SER A 41 2.11 16.54 -12.36
N LEU A 42 1.14 15.66 -12.12
CA LEU A 42 1.33 14.25 -11.83
C LEU A 42 0.98 13.38 -13.04
N SER A 43 1.98 12.67 -13.58
CA SER A 43 1.79 11.64 -14.60
C SER A 43 2.70 10.45 -14.32
N SER A 44 2.25 9.56 -13.44
CA SER A 44 3.01 8.41 -12.95
C SER A 44 2.13 7.16 -12.81
N PRO A 45 2.65 5.98 -13.21
CA PRO A 45 1.97 4.69 -12.96
C PRO A 45 1.97 4.31 -11.46
N GLY A 46 2.68 5.06 -10.60
CA GLY A 46 2.87 4.75 -9.20
C GLY A 46 4.28 4.28 -8.89
N GLY A 47 4.41 3.40 -7.91
CA GLY A 47 5.69 2.88 -7.44
C GLY A 47 5.69 2.63 -5.94
N GLN A 48 6.77 3.02 -5.27
CA GLN A 48 6.99 2.71 -3.86
C GLN A 48 6.09 3.56 -2.94
N VAL A 49 5.13 2.93 -2.26
CA VAL A 49 4.24 3.59 -1.28
C VAL A 49 5.03 4.30 -0.19
N MET A 50 6.10 3.67 0.33
CA MET A 50 6.96 4.26 1.37
C MET A 50 7.73 5.51 0.91
N ALA A 51 7.88 5.72 -0.40
CA ALA A 51 8.40 6.96 -0.95
C ALA A 51 7.28 7.96 -1.26
N ALA A 52 6.11 7.49 -1.68
CA ALA A 52 4.97 8.35 -2.01
C ALA A 52 4.38 9.04 -0.78
N LEU A 53 4.22 8.35 0.35
CA LEU A 53 3.65 8.91 1.58
C LEU A 53 4.42 10.15 2.10
N PRO A 54 5.74 10.10 2.35
CA PRO A 54 6.47 11.29 2.77
C PRO A 54 6.50 12.37 1.69
N THR A 55 6.53 12.00 0.40
CA THR A 55 6.44 12.99 -0.68
C THR A 55 5.08 13.70 -0.69
N ALA A 56 4.00 12.97 -0.45
CA ALA A 56 2.65 13.52 -0.33
C ALA A 56 2.53 14.46 0.88
N LEU A 57 3.09 14.07 2.03
CA LEU A 57 3.15 14.95 3.20
C LEU A 57 3.95 16.22 2.92
N ASP A 58 5.08 16.14 2.21
CA ASP A 58 5.86 17.30 1.79
C ASP A 58 5.07 18.22 0.84
N ILE A 59 4.31 17.66 -0.11
CA ILE A 59 3.41 18.41 -1.02
C ILE A 59 2.35 19.18 -0.22
N ARG A 60 1.72 18.51 0.75
CA ARG A 60 0.70 19.12 1.61
C ARG A 60 1.31 20.23 2.47
N ALA A 61 2.45 19.97 3.10
CA ALA A 61 3.14 20.92 3.98
C ALA A 61 3.60 22.18 3.24
N ALA A 62 4.00 22.03 1.98
CA ALA A 62 4.36 23.15 1.11
C ALA A 62 3.13 23.89 0.53
N GLY A 63 1.90 23.43 0.79
CA GLY A 63 0.68 24.08 0.28
C GLY A 63 0.56 24.03 -1.24
N LEU A 64 1.05 22.96 -1.87
CA LEU A 64 1.07 22.86 -3.33
C LEU A 64 -0.27 22.39 -3.90
N LYS A 65 -0.56 22.83 -5.12
CA LYS A 65 -1.66 22.30 -5.93
C LYS A 65 -1.23 21.01 -6.61
N THR A 66 -2.17 20.13 -6.92
CA THR A 66 -1.91 18.90 -7.66
C THR A 66 -2.79 18.81 -8.89
N THR A 67 -2.19 18.45 -10.02
CA THR A 67 -2.90 18.33 -11.29
C THR A 67 -2.58 17.00 -11.96
N ILE A 68 -3.55 16.44 -12.69
CA ILE A 68 -3.31 15.34 -13.64
C ILE A 68 -3.61 15.89 -15.03
N PRO A 69 -2.60 16.09 -15.90
CA PRO A 69 -2.81 16.67 -17.22
C PRO A 69 -3.64 15.73 -18.12
N ALA A 70 -4.23 16.27 -19.18
CA ALA A 70 -4.97 15.48 -20.16
C ALA A 70 -4.07 14.37 -20.76
N GLY A 71 -4.58 13.14 -20.82
CA GLY A 71 -3.82 11.96 -21.24
C GLY A 71 -2.79 11.45 -20.23
N GLY A 72 -2.55 12.20 -19.14
CA GLY A 72 -1.77 11.77 -18.00
C GLY A 72 -2.51 10.73 -17.17
N LYS A 73 -1.74 9.94 -16.41
CA LYS A 73 -2.27 8.91 -15.51
C LYS A 73 -1.59 9.05 -14.17
N CYS A 74 -2.36 9.04 -13.09
CA CYS A 74 -1.83 9.04 -11.73
C CYS A 74 -2.41 7.85 -10.97
N PHE A 75 -1.65 6.77 -10.95
CA PHE A 75 -2.10 5.47 -10.47
C PHE A 75 -1.35 5.01 -9.22
N SER A 76 -2.01 4.15 -8.44
CA SER A 76 -1.39 3.49 -7.28
C SER A 76 -0.79 4.53 -6.32
N ALA A 77 0.48 4.41 -5.96
CA ALA A 77 1.18 5.34 -5.08
C ALA A 77 1.13 6.82 -5.55
N CYS A 78 0.95 7.09 -6.85
CA CYS A 78 0.77 8.47 -7.34
C CYS A 78 -0.51 9.11 -6.79
N SER A 79 -1.59 8.34 -6.62
CA SER A 79 -2.86 8.89 -6.13
C SER A 79 -2.71 9.51 -4.74
N LEU A 80 -1.82 8.96 -3.90
CA LEU A 80 -1.50 9.51 -2.58
C LEU A 80 -0.94 10.93 -2.69
N MET A 81 -0.05 11.16 -3.66
CA MET A 81 0.50 12.49 -3.95
C MET A 81 -0.55 13.42 -4.54
N PHE A 82 -1.45 12.92 -5.39
CA PHE A 82 -2.56 13.73 -5.90
C PHE A 82 -3.46 14.23 -4.77
N PHE A 83 -3.81 13.35 -3.82
CA PHE A 83 -4.64 13.73 -2.68
C PHE A 83 -3.95 14.72 -1.72
N ALA A 84 -2.63 14.89 -1.76
CA ALA A 84 -1.96 15.88 -0.93
C ALA A 84 -2.25 17.34 -1.32
N GLY A 85 -2.72 17.59 -2.54
CA GLY A 85 -2.93 18.95 -3.04
C GLY A 85 -3.92 19.76 -2.21
N ILE A 86 -3.61 21.03 -1.96
CA ILE A 86 -4.57 22.00 -1.37
C ILE A 86 -5.64 22.43 -2.37
N GLU A 87 -5.35 22.26 -3.66
CA GLU A 87 -6.28 22.41 -4.77
C GLU A 87 -5.96 21.29 -5.76
N ARG A 88 -6.99 20.58 -6.21
CA ARG A 88 -6.85 19.36 -7.01
C ARG A 88 -7.59 19.48 -8.33
N ALA A 89 -6.94 19.17 -9.44
CA ALA A 89 -7.58 19.11 -10.75
C ALA A 89 -7.14 17.86 -11.52
N ALA A 90 -8.07 17.18 -12.18
CA ALA A 90 -7.77 15.99 -12.97
C ALA A 90 -8.45 16.07 -14.34
N ALA A 91 -7.65 16.28 -15.39
CA ALA A 91 -8.06 16.09 -16.77
C ALA A 91 -7.70 14.69 -17.30
N GLY A 92 -6.73 14.02 -16.65
CA GLY A 92 -6.34 12.64 -16.91
C GLY A 92 -6.96 11.64 -15.94
N GLU A 93 -6.41 10.44 -15.90
CA GLU A 93 -6.94 9.31 -15.13
C GLU A 93 -6.37 9.27 -13.70
N LEU A 94 -7.24 9.10 -12.70
CA LEU A 94 -6.87 8.87 -11.29
C LEU A 94 -7.29 7.46 -10.89
N GLY A 95 -6.33 6.65 -10.43
CA GLY A 95 -6.54 5.23 -10.16
C GLY A 95 -5.99 4.78 -8.82
N VAL A 96 -6.75 3.94 -8.11
CA VAL A 96 -6.40 3.39 -6.80
C VAL A 96 -6.48 1.86 -6.78
N HIS A 97 -5.64 1.23 -5.97
CA HIS A 97 -5.73 -0.19 -5.61
C HIS A 97 -5.03 -0.45 -4.27
N GLN A 98 -5.19 -1.65 -3.72
CA GLN A 98 -4.60 -2.00 -2.43
C GLN A 98 -3.07 -2.15 -2.51
N VAL A 99 -2.37 -1.79 -1.43
CA VAL A 99 -0.92 -1.99 -1.34
C VAL A 99 -0.57 -3.47 -1.21
N THR A 100 0.52 -3.89 -1.86
CA THR A 100 1.13 -5.20 -1.63
C THR A 100 2.06 -5.14 -0.43
N ALA A 101 2.01 -6.14 0.44
CA ALA A 101 2.88 -6.22 1.61
C ALA A 101 3.50 -7.61 1.75
N GLU A 102 4.67 -7.67 2.37
CA GLU A 102 5.40 -8.92 2.60
C GLU A 102 4.66 -9.84 3.56
N ASN A 103 4.04 -9.28 4.59
CA ASN A 103 3.24 -10.05 5.54
C ASN A 103 2.06 -9.24 6.05
N ALA A 104 1.13 -9.93 6.71
CA ALA A 104 -0.08 -9.32 7.23
C ALA A 104 0.19 -8.14 8.18
N ALA A 105 1.22 -8.23 9.04
CA ALA A 105 1.56 -7.15 9.96
C ALA A 105 2.09 -5.92 9.21
N SER A 106 3.06 -6.08 8.31
CA SER A 106 3.56 -4.99 7.46
C SER A 106 2.46 -4.37 6.58
N GLY A 107 1.52 -5.19 6.12
CA GLY A 107 0.36 -4.73 5.35
C GLY A 107 -0.59 -3.91 6.19
N GLN A 108 -0.85 -4.32 7.43
CA GLN A 108 -1.66 -3.56 8.38
C GLN A 108 -1.03 -2.21 8.72
N PHE A 109 0.28 -2.15 8.93
CA PHE A 109 0.98 -0.87 9.14
C PHE A 109 0.88 0.03 7.92
N ALA A 110 1.18 -0.49 6.72
CA ALA A 110 1.10 0.28 5.49
C ALA A 110 -0.32 0.80 5.22
N VAL A 111 -1.34 -0.03 5.44
CA VAL A 111 -2.75 0.38 5.32
C VAL A 111 -3.11 1.42 6.38
N GLY A 112 -2.65 1.25 7.62
CA GLY A 112 -2.86 2.24 8.69
C GLY A 112 -2.29 3.61 8.33
N ASP A 113 -1.06 3.66 7.83
CA ASP A 113 -0.41 4.91 7.40
C ASP A 113 -1.14 5.53 6.21
N ILE A 114 -1.55 4.73 5.22
CA ILE A 114 -2.34 5.21 4.08
C ILE A 114 -3.65 5.83 4.57
N ILE A 115 -4.40 5.14 5.45
CA ILE A 115 -5.67 5.65 5.98
C ILE A 115 -5.44 6.96 6.72
N ALA A 116 -4.43 7.03 7.59
CA ALA A 116 -4.11 8.25 8.35
C ALA A 116 -3.78 9.44 7.41
N VAL A 117 -2.98 9.21 6.38
CA VAL A 117 -2.63 10.25 5.40
C VAL A 117 -3.84 10.67 4.56
N LEU A 118 -4.68 9.72 4.13
CA LEU A 118 -5.89 10.03 3.37
C LEU A 118 -6.93 10.80 4.20
N ASP A 119 -7.05 10.52 5.50
CA ASP A 119 -7.89 11.28 6.42
C ASP A 119 -7.38 12.71 6.67
N GLU A 120 -6.06 12.87 6.84
CA GLU A 120 -5.41 14.19 6.90
C GLU A 120 -5.73 14.99 5.63
N PHE A 121 -5.76 14.31 4.49
CA PHE A 121 -6.09 14.92 3.21
C PHE A 121 -7.59 15.05 2.95
N LYS A 122 -8.45 14.69 3.89
CA LYS A 122 -9.92 14.76 3.74
C LYS A 122 -10.42 13.99 2.51
N VAL A 123 -9.80 12.85 2.23
CA VAL A 123 -10.26 11.93 1.19
C VAL A 123 -11.46 11.15 1.74
N PRO A 124 -12.61 11.14 1.05
CA PRO A 124 -13.79 10.41 1.49
C PRO A 124 -13.49 8.92 1.70
N SER A 125 -14.09 8.34 2.75
CA SER A 125 -13.95 6.92 3.07
C SER A 125 -14.34 6.00 1.93
N GLU A 126 -15.27 6.41 1.05
CA GLU A 126 -15.66 5.67 -0.14
C GLU A 126 -14.46 5.42 -1.08
N VAL A 127 -13.54 6.38 -1.24
CA VAL A 127 -12.31 6.20 -2.03
C VAL A 127 -11.37 5.20 -1.36
N ILE A 128 -11.26 5.27 -0.03
CA ILE A 128 -10.42 4.35 0.76
C ILE A 128 -10.95 2.91 0.61
N VAL A 129 -12.27 2.72 0.69
CA VAL A 129 -12.90 1.40 0.49
C VAL A 129 -12.64 0.89 -0.93
N LYS A 130 -12.82 1.71 -1.97
CA LYS A 130 -12.52 1.33 -3.37
C LYS A 130 -11.06 0.95 -3.55
N MET A 131 -10.14 1.71 -2.95
CA MET A 131 -8.71 1.40 -2.94
C MET A 131 -8.45 0.02 -2.33
N LEU A 132 -8.92 -0.23 -1.11
CA LEU A 132 -8.65 -1.46 -0.38
C LEU A 132 -9.37 -2.69 -0.95
N GLN A 133 -10.49 -2.51 -1.64
CA GLN A 133 -11.23 -3.60 -2.31
C GLN A 133 -10.70 -3.95 -3.70
N THR A 134 -9.83 -3.11 -4.28
CA THR A 134 -9.27 -3.35 -5.61
C THR A 134 -7.97 -4.14 -5.50
N LEU A 135 -7.90 -5.29 -6.19
CA LEU A 135 -6.72 -6.18 -6.18
C LEU A 135 -5.46 -5.46 -6.69
N PRO A 136 -4.24 -5.85 -6.24
CA PRO A 136 -3.01 -5.26 -6.75
C PRO A 136 -2.79 -5.43 -8.25
N SER A 137 -3.40 -6.46 -8.84
CA SER A 137 -3.40 -6.72 -10.29
C SER A 137 -4.47 -5.94 -11.06
N GLN A 138 -5.30 -5.16 -10.37
CA GLN A 138 -6.39 -4.37 -10.91
C GLN A 138 -6.18 -2.89 -10.60
N MET A 139 -6.94 -2.04 -11.27
CA MET A 139 -6.96 -0.61 -11.02
C MET A 139 -8.40 -0.13 -11.00
N TYR A 140 -8.82 0.52 -9.93
CA TYR A 140 -10.08 1.24 -9.91
C TYR A 140 -9.81 2.66 -10.37
N VAL A 141 -10.16 2.95 -11.63
CA VAL A 141 -10.04 4.29 -12.21
C VAL A 141 -11.36 5.01 -12.02
N MET A 142 -11.32 6.13 -11.29
CA MET A 142 -12.52 6.94 -11.03
C MET A 142 -12.91 7.73 -12.27
N ASP A 143 -14.20 7.73 -12.61
CA ASP A 143 -14.71 8.57 -13.67
C ASP A 143 -14.84 10.05 -13.23
N PRO A 144 -14.86 11.02 -14.15
CA PRO A 144 -14.95 12.44 -13.78
C PRO A 144 -16.19 12.82 -12.97
N ALA A 145 -17.33 12.19 -13.22
CA ALA A 145 -18.56 12.47 -12.49
C ALA A 145 -18.48 11.92 -11.06
N GLU A 146 -17.86 10.76 -10.85
CA GLU A 146 -17.54 10.20 -9.55
C GLU A 146 -16.60 11.12 -8.77
N MET A 147 -15.50 11.58 -9.37
CA MET A 147 -14.58 12.50 -8.71
C MET A 147 -15.27 13.80 -8.25
N ALA A 148 -16.19 14.32 -9.07
CA ALA A 148 -17.00 15.49 -8.72
C ALA A 148 -17.98 15.21 -7.58
N ARG A 149 -18.73 14.09 -7.63
CA ARG A 149 -19.67 13.69 -6.57
C ARG A 149 -18.97 13.47 -5.22
N LEU A 150 -17.76 12.92 -5.25
CA LEU A 150 -16.94 12.66 -4.08
C LEU A 150 -16.17 13.90 -3.59
N GLY A 151 -16.27 15.04 -4.27
CA GLY A 151 -15.57 16.28 -3.87
C GLY A 151 -14.05 16.15 -3.93
N LEU A 152 -13.51 15.33 -4.85
CA LEU A 152 -12.06 15.11 -4.96
C LEU A 152 -11.34 16.23 -5.72
N LEU A 153 -12.07 17.14 -6.35
CA LEU A 153 -11.57 18.21 -7.19
C LEU A 153 -11.91 19.59 -6.60
N GLY A 154 -11.10 20.59 -6.94
CA GLY A 154 -11.24 21.96 -6.44
C GLY A 154 -10.38 22.23 -5.21
N VAL A 155 -10.69 23.33 -4.51
CA VAL A 155 -9.97 23.75 -3.31
C VAL A 155 -10.36 22.88 -2.13
N MET A 156 -9.38 22.24 -1.52
CA MET A 156 -9.56 21.44 -0.31
C MET A 156 -9.61 22.41 0.86
N SER A 157 -10.79 22.63 1.41
CA SER A 157 -10.98 23.51 2.55
C SER A 157 -10.13 23.05 3.73
N ALA A 158 -9.33 23.95 4.30
CA ALA A 158 -8.71 23.73 5.61
C ALA A 158 -9.74 23.56 6.73
N GLN A 159 -11.03 23.85 6.46
CA GLN A 159 -12.12 23.61 7.40
C GLN A 159 -12.42 22.11 7.55
N GLY A 160 -11.68 21.49 8.44
CA GLY A 160 -11.97 20.19 9.05
C GLY A 160 -11.43 20.10 10.48
N ALA A 161 -11.34 21.24 11.18
CA ALA A 161 -10.98 21.33 12.59
C ALA A 161 -11.69 22.51 13.28
N THR A 162 -12.99 22.63 13.05
CA THR A 162 -13.86 23.26 14.05
C THR A 162 -15.02 22.31 14.27
N ASN A 163 -14.88 21.44 15.27
CA ASN A 163 -16.04 20.86 15.93
C ASN A 163 -16.87 22.03 16.49
N LYS A 164 -17.80 22.55 15.69
CA LYS A 164 -18.88 23.40 16.15
C LYS A 164 -20.14 22.60 16.51
N ASP A 165 -20.08 21.27 16.43
CA ASP A 165 -21.15 20.37 16.87
C ASP A 165 -20.81 19.54 18.12
N PHE A 166 -19.66 19.79 18.76
CA PHE A 166 -19.46 19.45 20.17
C PHE A 166 -19.56 20.72 21.01
N ALA A 167 -20.78 21.25 21.12
CA ALA A 167 -21.12 21.97 22.33
C ALA A 167 -20.90 20.99 23.48
N VAL A 168 -19.85 21.23 24.28
CA VAL A 168 -19.72 20.65 25.62
C VAL A 168 -20.97 21.08 26.37
N ALA A 169 -21.97 20.21 26.42
CA ALA A 169 -23.07 20.36 27.33
C ALA A 169 -22.45 20.33 28.73
N THR A 170 -22.42 21.49 29.37
CA THR A 170 -22.10 21.63 30.79
C THR A 170 -22.92 20.61 31.57
N GLU A 171 -22.23 19.74 32.32
CA GLU A 171 -22.83 18.75 33.19
C GLU A 171 -23.95 19.38 34.03
N GLN A 172 -25.19 18.98 33.75
CA GLN A 172 -26.26 19.11 34.73
C GLN A 172 -26.31 17.81 35.53
N PRO A 173 -26.35 17.86 36.88
CA PRO A 173 -26.46 16.66 37.69
C PRO A 173 -27.84 16.03 37.47
N VAL A 174 -27.86 14.80 36.95
CA VAL A 174 -29.08 14.01 36.78
C VAL A 174 -29.53 13.50 38.16
N THR A 175 -30.56 14.11 38.73
CA THR A 175 -31.18 13.73 40.01
C THR A 175 -32.37 12.77 39.85
N GLN A 176 -32.31 11.83 38.91
CA GLN A 176 -33.37 10.81 38.77
C GLN A 176 -32.91 9.44 39.28
N PRO A 177 -33.66 8.80 40.19
CA PRO A 177 -33.35 7.44 40.64
C PRO A 177 -33.62 6.43 39.51
N VAL A 178 -32.60 5.63 39.21
CA VAL A 178 -32.68 4.50 38.27
C VAL A 178 -33.63 3.45 38.83
N GLN A 179 -34.71 3.13 38.11
CA GLN A 179 -35.56 1.99 38.48
C GLN A 179 -35.04 0.68 37.85
N PRO A 180 -35.06 -0.45 38.59
CA PRO A 180 -34.67 -1.74 38.04
C PRO A 180 -35.70 -2.25 37.03
N VAL A 181 -35.24 -2.66 35.84
CA VAL A 181 -36.07 -3.37 34.87
C VAL A 181 -36.13 -4.84 35.26
N THR A 182 -37.22 -5.27 35.89
CA THR A 182 -37.53 -6.69 36.12
C THR A 182 -38.31 -7.26 34.93
N ARG A 183 -37.62 -7.85 33.96
CA ARG A 183 -38.24 -8.75 32.96
C ARG A 183 -37.81 -10.18 33.23
N PRO A 184 -38.74 -11.14 33.44
CA PRO A 184 -38.38 -12.54 33.61
C PRO A 184 -37.95 -13.15 32.26
N VAL A 185 -36.78 -13.79 32.24
CA VAL A 185 -36.27 -14.61 31.13
C VAL A 185 -36.95 -15.98 31.22
N THR A 186 -37.91 -16.27 30.33
CA THR A 186 -38.73 -17.51 30.39
C THR A 186 -38.34 -18.58 29.37
N LYS A 187 -37.11 -18.56 28.83
CA LYS A 187 -36.67 -19.63 27.91
C LYS A 187 -35.36 -20.27 28.38
N PRO A 188 -35.34 -21.58 28.73
CA PRO A 188 -34.11 -22.29 29.02
C PRO A 188 -33.23 -22.34 27.77
N LEU A 189 -31.94 -22.02 27.93
CA LEU A 189 -30.89 -22.26 26.92
C LEU A 189 -30.71 -23.77 26.73
N GLN A 190 -30.70 -24.22 25.48
CA GLN A 190 -30.38 -25.62 25.17
C GLN A 190 -28.86 -25.85 25.24
N PRO A 191 -28.37 -26.99 25.76
CA PRO A 191 -26.95 -27.30 25.77
C PRO A 191 -26.45 -27.64 24.37
N ILE A 192 -25.42 -26.93 23.91
CA ILE A 192 -24.70 -27.27 22.67
C ILE A 192 -23.94 -28.58 22.93
N THR A 193 -24.45 -29.70 22.42
CA THR A 193 -23.81 -31.02 22.48
C THR A 193 -23.12 -31.32 21.15
N GLN A 194 -22.08 -30.54 20.83
CA GLN A 194 -21.11 -30.92 19.80
C GLN A 194 -19.77 -31.22 20.48
N PRO A 195 -19.15 -32.38 20.24
CA PRO A 195 -17.83 -32.67 20.78
C PRO A 195 -16.80 -31.72 20.15
N LEU A 196 -16.04 -31.04 21.00
CA LEU A 196 -14.87 -30.25 20.61
C LEU A 196 -13.89 -31.17 19.87
N GLN A 197 -13.68 -30.93 18.58
CA GLN A 197 -12.52 -31.49 17.89
C GLN A 197 -11.27 -30.83 18.49
N PRO A 198 -10.20 -31.59 18.82
CA PRO A 198 -8.97 -30.99 19.31
C PRO A 198 -8.41 -30.09 18.22
N VAL A 199 -8.41 -28.79 18.49
CA VAL A 199 -7.64 -27.83 17.72
C VAL A 199 -6.19 -28.17 18.00
N THR A 200 -5.53 -28.89 17.09
CA THR A 200 -4.07 -28.93 17.08
C THR A 200 -3.60 -27.49 16.91
N PRO A 201 -2.91 -26.90 17.90
CA PRO A 201 -2.26 -25.61 17.67
C PRO A 201 -1.31 -25.77 16.48
N PRO A 202 -1.17 -24.76 15.59
CA PRO A 202 -0.10 -24.79 14.63
C PRO A 202 1.20 -24.88 15.45
N VAL A 203 1.92 -25.98 15.23
CA VAL A 203 3.25 -26.20 15.78
C VAL A 203 4.09 -25.00 15.33
N GLN A 204 4.35 -24.07 16.24
CA GLN A 204 5.46 -23.14 16.12
C GLN A 204 6.73 -23.98 16.30
N GLU A 205 7.17 -24.64 15.23
CA GLU A 205 8.53 -25.11 15.12
C GLU A 205 9.40 -23.88 14.86
N SER A 206 10.29 -23.64 15.81
CA SER A 206 11.29 -22.58 15.80
C SER A 206 12.21 -22.69 14.58
N GLU A 207 11.99 -21.88 13.56
CA GLU A 207 12.97 -21.68 12.49
C GLU A 207 13.99 -20.60 12.89
N SER A 208 14.77 -20.83 13.95
CA SER A 208 15.91 -19.97 14.28
C SER A 208 17.26 -20.51 13.74
N GLY A 209 17.22 -21.38 12.74
CA GLY A 209 18.43 -22.01 12.17
C GLY A 209 18.43 -22.25 10.67
N ALA A 210 17.39 -21.84 9.93
CA ALA A 210 17.35 -22.01 8.49
C ALA A 210 18.29 -21.00 7.79
N PRO A 211 19.21 -21.43 6.90
CA PRO A 211 20.13 -20.52 6.24
C PRO A 211 19.36 -19.57 5.31
N VAL A 212 19.70 -18.27 5.41
CA VAL A 212 19.24 -17.25 4.47
C VAL A 212 20.18 -17.25 3.28
N CYS A 213 19.61 -17.42 2.10
CA CYS A 213 20.33 -17.45 0.84
C CYS A 213 19.81 -16.35 -0.08
N TYR A 214 20.51 -16.07 -1.18
CA TYR A 214 20.09 -15.12 -2.19
C TYR A 214 20.45 -15.59 -3.59
N VAL A 215 19.72 -15.06 -4.60
CA VAL A 215 20.04 -15.27 -6.01
C VAL A 215 21.34 -14.54 -6.35
N ASP A 216 22.34 -15.25 -6.86
CA ASP A 216 23.67 -14.67 -7.17
C ASP A 216 23.93 -14.64 -8.69
N ASP A 217 24.69 -15.60 -9.23
CA ASP A 217 25.20 -15.55 -10.61
C ASP A 217 24.23 -16.16 -11.64
N VAL A 218 23.03 -15.61 -11.79
CA VAL A 218 22.11 -15.93 -12.91
C VAL A 218 22.48 -15.10 -14.15
N ARG A 219 22.62 -15.74 -15.32
CA ARG A 219 23.14 -15.11 -16.56
C ARG A 219 22.15 -15.26 -17.72
N PRO A 220 22.20 -14.39 -18.75
CA PRO A 220 21.39 -14.54 -19.96
C PRO A 220 21.48 -15.94 -20.58
N PRO A 221 20.39 -16.46 -21.18
CA PRO A 221 19.16 -15.74 -21.56
C PRO A 221 18.19 -15.51 -20.39
N ASP A 222 18.29 -16.31 -19.32
CA ASP A 222 17.43 -16.19 -18.14
C ASP A 222 18.25 -15.68 -16.95
N ALA A 223 18.39 -14.35 -16.87
CA ALA A 223 19.07 -13.66 -15.77
C ALA A 223 18.19 -13.58 -14.49
N TRP A 224 17.52 -14.67 -14.14
CA TRP A 224 16.59 -14.79 -13.02
C TRP A 224 16.43 -16.26 -12.61
N LEU A 225 16.05 -16.52 -11.36
CA LEU A 225 15.77 -17.85 -10.82
C LEU A 225 14.27 -18.09 -10.70
N ALA A 226 13.76 -19.24 -11.14
CA ALA A 226 12.33 -19.53 -11.09
C ALA A 226 11.89 -20.04 -9.70
N LEU A 227 10.87 -19.42 -9.11
CA LEU A 227 10.11 -19.98 -7.99
C LEU A 227 8.88 -20.73 -8.54
N ARG A 228 8.67 -21.98 -8.12
CA ARG A 228 7.64 -22.88 -8.69
C ARG A 228 6.78 -23.55 -7.63
N THR A 229 5.58 -23.97 -8.02
CA THR A 229 4.66 -24.74 -7.15
C THR A 229 5.12 -26.17 -6.89
N GLU A 230 5.95 -26.72 -7.78
CA GLU A 230 6.45 -28.11 -7.72
C GLU A 230 7.96 -28.14 -8.00
N PRO A 231 8.70 -29.16 -7.49
CA PRO A 231 10.12 -29.36 -7.76
C PRO A 231 10.38 -29.88 -9.18
N SER A 232 9.91 -29.17 -10.19
CA SER A 232 10.01 -29.57 -11.60
C SER A 232 10.05 -28.37 -12.54
N SER A 233 10.86 -28.47 -13.59
CA SER A 233 10.87 -27.49 -14.68
C SER A 233 9.73 -27.72 -15.69
N ARG A 234 9.13 -28.92 -15.70
CA ARG A 234 8.08 -29.34 -16.64
C ARG A 234 6.69 -29.39 -16.01
N ALA A 235 6.62 -29.76 -14.73
CA ALA A 235 5.39 -29.81 -13.95
C ALA A 235 5.32 -28.61 -12.98
N GLY A 236 4.10 -28.26 -12.56
CA GLY A 236 3.86 -27.07 -11.73
C GLY A 236 3.93 -25.73 -12.47
N ARG A 237 3.33 -24.72 -11.84
CA ARG A 237 3.29 -23.34 -12.34
C ARG A 237 4.48 -22.56 -11.80
N GLN A 238 5.05 -21.68 -12.63
CA GLN A 238 5.98 -20.66 -12.15
C GLN A 238 5.21 -19.59 -11.37
N LEU A 239 5.54 -19.47 -10.09
CA LEU A 239 4.98 -18.47 -9.19
C LEU A 239 5.62 -17.10 -9.46
N GLN A 240 6.96 -17.07 -9.54
CA GLN A 240 7.70 -15.81 -9.64
C GLN A 240 9.07 -16.01 -10.30
N LYS A 241 9.59 -14.91 -10.87
CA LYS A 241 11.00 -14.76 -11.26
C LYS A 241 11.74 -14.04 -10.14
N LEU A 242 12.72 -14.69 -9.53
CA LEU A 242 13.58 -14.13 -8.51
C LEU A 242 14.79 -13.47 -9.18
N LEU A 243 15.00 -12.20 -8.90
CA LEU A 243 16.08 -11.41 -9.50
C LEU A 243 17.39 -11.56 -8.69
N PRO A 244 18.57 -11.33 -9.31
CA PRO A 244 19.83 -11.24 -8.58
C PRO A 244 19.72 -10.36 -7.33
N GLY A 245 20.25 -10.85 -6.22
CA GLY A 245 20.23 -10.21 -4.90
C GLY A 245 18.97 -10.47 -4.06
N GLN A 246 17.92 -11.07 -4.63
CA GLN A 246 16.71 -11.39 -3.87
C GLN A 246 16.98 -12.56 -2.91
N SER A 247 16.68 -12.35 -1.62
CA SER A 247 16.91 -13.33 -0.57
C SER A 247 15.71 -14.26 -0.32
N PHE A 248 15.98 -15.42 0.27
CA PHE A 248 15.00 -16.40 0.71
C PHE A 248 15.57 -17.32 1.80
N VAL A 249 14.68 -17.89 2.61
CA VAL A 249 15.02 -18.84 3.67
C VAL A 249 14.88 -20.27 3.14
N MET A 250 15.89 -21.11 3.39
CA MET A 250 15.86 -22.52 3.02
C MET A 250 15.10 -23.34 4.05
N LEU A 251 13.98 -23.97 3.66
CA LEU A 251 13.12 -24.72 4.59
C LEU A 251 13.58 -26.17 4.82
N GLY A 252 14.79 -26.53 4.42
CA GLY A 252 15.40 -27.86 4.64
C GLY A 252 14.78 -29.01 3.83
N SER A 253 13.59 -28.84 3.25
CA SER A 253 12.96 -29.86 2.39
C SER A 253 13.59 -29.86 0.99
N GLN A 254 14.13 -31.01 0.56
CA GLN A 254 14.81 -31.19 -0.71
C GLN A 254 14.19 -32.34 -1.52
N SER A 255 14.09 -32.17 -2.84
CA SER A 255 13.69 -33.21 -3.79
C SER A 255 14.63 -33.17 -5.00
N GLY A 256 15.65 -34.04 -5.02
CA GLY A 256 16.72 -33.97 -6.01
C GLY A 256 17.46 -32.62 -5.94
N ASP A 257 17.59 -31.93 -7.06
CA ASP A 257 18.21 -30.60 -7.12
C ASP A 257 17.25 -29.46 -6.72
N TRP A 258 16.07 -29.74 -6.17
CA TRP A 258 15.09 -28.72 -5.80
C TRP A 258 15.01 -28.54 -4.30
N HIS A 259 14.97 -27.28 -3.87
CA HIS A 259 14.80 -26.92 -2.48
C HIS A 259 13.53 -26.10 -2.29
N LEU A 260 12.81 -26.43 -1.21
CA LEU A 260 11.69 -25.64 -0.76
C LEU A 260 12.23 -24.41 -0.02
N VAL A 261 11.82 -23.24 -0.48
CA VAL A 261 12.26 -21.95 0.06
C VAL A 261 11.07 -21.09 0.41
N ARG A 262 11.28 -20.20 1.37
CA ARG A 262 10.33 -19.15 1.72
C ARG A 262 10.93 -17.80 1.39
N LEU A 263 10.22 -17.03 0.56
CA LEU A 263 10.57 -15.63 0.32
C LEU A 263 10.27 -14.78 1.56
N PRO A 264 10.85 -13.57 1.64
CA PRO A 264 10.53 -12.60 2.70
C PRO A 264 9.03 -12.28 2.79
N ASP A 265 8.32 -12.37 1.65
CA ASP A 265 6.87 -12.19 1.56
C ASP A 265 6.03 -13.41 2.04
N GLY A 266 6.69 -14.41 2.63
CA GLY A 266 6.05 -15.63 3.10
C GLY A 266 5.70 -16.64 2.01
N THR A 267 5.81 -16.27 0.72
CA THR A 267 5.56 -17.18 -0.39
C THR A 267 6.52 -18.35 -0.30
N THR A 268 5.96 -19.55 -0.25
CA THR A 268 6.74 -20.79 -0.23
C THR A 268 6.67 -21.42 -1.61
N GLY A 269 7.82 -21.85 -2.13
CA GLY A 269 7.90 -22.50 -3.42
C GLY A 269 9.24 -23.20 -3.61
N TRP A 270 9.37 -23.87 -4.74
CA TRP A 270 10.54 -24.64 -5.10
C TRP A 270 11.46 -23.84 -6.01
N VAL A 271 12.74 -23.79 -5.68
CA VAL A 271 13.81 -23.27 -6.54
C VAL A 271 14.77 -24.40 -6.91
N SER A 272 15.34 -24.31 -8.11
CA SER A 272 16.32 -25.27 -8.60
C SER A 272 17.74 -24.87 -8.17
N TRP A 273 18.44 -25.83 -7.58
CA TRP A 273 19.85 -25.81 -7.20
C TRP A 273 20.75 -26.58 -8.19
N GLN A 274 20.22 -27.00 -9.33
CA GLN A 274 20.99 -27.77 -10.32
C GLN A 274 22.28 -27.06 -10.77
N VAL A 275 22.33 -25.73 -10.69
CA VAL A 275 23.54 -24.94 -10.93
C VAL A 275 23.93 -24.22 -9.63
N SER A 276 24.99 -24.71 -8.99
CA SER A 276 25.45 -24.25 -7.66
C SER A 276 25.82 -22.77 -7.57
N ARG A 277 26.06 -22.08 -8.69
CA ARG A 277 26.38 -20.65 -8.72
C ARG A 277 25.16 -19.73 -8.65
N TRP A 278 23.95 -20.26 -8.86
CA TRP A 278 22.73 -19.43 -8.89
C TRP A 278 22.26 -18.98 -7.51
N ILE A 279 22.65 -19.71 -6.47
CA ILE A 279 22.21 -19.46 -5.10
C ILE A 279 23.44 -19.42 -4.20
N ARG A 280 23.50 -18.41 -3.34
CA ARG A 280 24.53 -18.29 -2.31
C ARG A 280 23.90 -18.14 -0.94
N CYS A 281 24.37 -18.97 -0.01
CA CYS A 281 24.23 -18.85 1.43
C CYS A 281 25.68 -18.79 1.98
#